data_AF-A0AAV0UB62-F1
#
_entry.id   AF-A0AAV0UB62-F1
#
_cell.length_a   1.000
_cell.length_b   1.000
_cell.length_c   1.000
_cell.angle_alpha   90.00
_cell.angle_beta   90.00
_cell.angle_gamma   90.00
#
_symmetry.space_group_name_H-M   'P 1'
#
loop_
_entity.id
_entity.type
_entity.pdbx_description
1 polymer ?
#
loop_
_entity_poly.entity_id
_entity_poly.type
_entity_poly.pdbx_seq_one_letter_code
_entity_poly.pdbx_strand_id
1 'polypeptide(L)'
;MENAASRFGQHLAHTERKYRDRALKKLTVYLTKKKEWTNLEWDKLWKALFYCMWMSDKRPVQEELSSNLAALVHRIPSTESALAFVHSFFRTMHREWHGLDGLRLDKFYSLVRKFVREAMVLLRVQDWDDTLVQEFRCDFVD
;
A
#
# COMPACT_ATOMS: atom_id res chain seq x y z
N MET A 1 4.39 9.07 -20.47
CA MET A 1 3.73 9.77 -19.34
C MET A 1 4.42 9.36 -18.06
N GLU A 2 4.78 10.32 -17.20
CA GLU A 2 5.44 10.04 -15.93
C GLU A 2 4.46 9.29 -14.99
N ASN A 3 4.83 8.09 -14.56
CA ASN A 3 3.97 7.25 -13.71
C ASN A 3 4.17 7.60 -12.23
N ALA A 4 3.23 7.21 -11.37
CA ALA A 4 3.27 7.53 -9.93
C ALA A 4 4.60 7.08 -9.28
N ALA A 5 5.10 5.92 -9.67
CA ALA A 5 6.34 5.39 -9.14
C ALA A 5 7.58 6.19 -9.57
N SER A 6 7.66 6.66 -10.82
CA SER A 6 8.76 7.55 -11.24
C SER A 6 8.68 8.90 -10.52
N ARG A 7 7.47 9.40 -10.28
CA ARG A 7 7.24 10.70 -9.63
C ARG A 7 7.53 10.70 -8.12
N PHE A 8 7.16 9.64 -7.42
CA PHE A 8 7.24 9.57 -5.95
C PHE A 8 8.26 8.56 -5.43
N GLY A 9 8.64 7.56 -6.22
CA GLY A 9 9.36 6.38 -5.74
C GLY A 9 10.68 6.70 -5.05
N GLN A 10 11.52 7.53 -5.67
CA GLN A 10 12.80 7.95 -5.08
C GLN A 10 12.61 8.68 -3.74
N HIS A 11 11.60 9.52 -3.64
CA HIS A 11 11.32 10.27 -2.41
C HIS A 11 10.67 9.41 -1.32
N LEU A 12 9.86 8.42 -1.69
CA LEU A 12 9.25 7.45 -0.78
C LEU A 12 10.29 6.48 -0.21
N ALA A 13 11.33 6.13 -0.98
CA ALA A 13 12.44 5.28 -0.54
C ALA A 13 13.64 6.06 0.03
N HIS A 14 13.50 7.38 0.23
CA HIS A 14 14.60 8.23 0.70
C HIS A 14 14.98 7.91 2.16
N THR A 15 16.26 8.05 2.51
CA THR A 15 16.81 7.79 3.86
C THR A 15 16.25 8.74 4.91
N GLU A 16 16.18 10.03 4.60
CA GLU A 16 15.59 11.04 5.48
C GLU A 16 14.05 11.04 5.47
N ARG A 17 13.47 10.91 6.67
CA ARG A 17 12.02 10.93 6.92
C ARG A 17 11.30 12.12 6.28
N LYS A 18 11.88 13.32 6.33
CA LYS A 18 11.23 14.56 5.85
C LYS A 18 10.80 14.48 4.38
N TYR A 19 11.58 13.79 3.53
CA TYR A 19 11.24 13.60 2.12
C TYR A 19 10.16 12.54 1.94
N ARG A 20 10.22 11.45 2.71
CA ARG A 20 9.18 10.41 2.71
C ARG A 20 7.83 10.94 3.14
N ASP A 21 7.77 11.68 4.25
CA ASP A 21 6.53 12.26 4.77
C ASP A 21 5.90 13.23 3.75
N ARG A 22 6.73 14.07 3.13
CA ARG A 22 6.27 14.99 2.06
C ARG A 22 5.78 14.24 0.83
N ALA A 23 6.48 13.18 0.42
CA ALA A 23 6.09 12.36 -0.72
C ALA A 23 4.78 11.62 -0.46
N LEU A 24 4.62 11.04 0.74
CA LEU A 24 3.40 10.35 1.14
C LEU A 24 2.20 11.30 1.15
N LYS A 25 2.34 12.52 1.71
CA LYS A 25 1.29 13.53 1.67
C LYS A 25 0.87 13.89 0.23
N LYS A 26 1.83 14.04 -0.68
CA LYS A 26 1.56 14.31 -2.10
C LYS A 26 0.92 13.12 -2.80
N LEU A 27 1.38 11.90 -2.49
CA LEU A 27 0.82 10.66 -3.04
C LEU A 27 -0.65 10.51 -2.62
N THR A 28 -0.99 10.76 -1.36
CA THR A 28 -2.38 10.69 -0.88
C THR A 28 -3.31 11.57 -1.69
N VAL A 29 -2.89 12.80 -2.03
CA VAL A 29 -3.67 13.70 -2.91
C VAL A 29 -3.65 13.25 -4.37
N TYR A 30 -2.58 12.59 -4.82
CA TYR A 30 -2.48 12.08 -6.18
C TYR A 30 -3.39 10.88 -6.44
N LEU A 31 -3.52 9.98 -5.46
CA LEU A 31 -4.42 8.82 -5.51
C LEU A 31 -5.87 9.22 -5.71
N THR A 32 -6.30 10.36 -5.15
CA THR A 32 -7.69 10.86 -5.34
C THR A 32 -7.93 11.45 -6.73
N LYS A 33 -6.87 11.73 -7.51
CA LYS A 33 -6.96 12.45 -8.80
C LYS A 33 -6.72 11.56 -10.01
N LYS A 34 -5.77 10.61 -9.95
CA LYS A 34 -5.50 9.69 -11.06
C LYS A 34 -6.54 8.59 -11.07
N LYS A 35 -7.29 8.50 -12.18
CA LYS A 35 -8.36 7.52 -12.38
C LYS A 35 -7.86 6.22 -12.99
N GLU A 36 -7.02 6.32 -14.01
CA GLU A 36 -6.54 5.15 -14.76
C GLU A 36 -5.18 4.69 -14.23
N TRP A 37 -5.08 3.42 -13.89
CA TRP A 37 -3.85 2.79 -13.40
C TRP A 37 -3.61 1.47 -14.11
N THR A 38 -2.36 1.19 -14.42
CA THR A 38 -1.96 -0.14 -14.88
C THR A 38 -1.47 -1.00 -13.71
N ASN A 39 -1.54 -2.32 -13.83
CA ASN A 39 -1.00 -3.24 -12.82
C ASN A 39 0.48 -2.97 -12.50
N LEU A 40 1.28 -2.64 -13.53
CA LEU A 40 2.69 -2.29 -13.36
C LEU A 40 2.88 -0.99 -12.54
N GLU A 41 2.00 -0.01 -12.70
CA GLU A 41 2.05 1.21 -11.90
C GLU A 41 1.76 0.93 -10.43
N TRP A 42 0.77 0.07 -10.15
CA TRP A 42 0.47 -0.36 -8.79
C TRP A 42 1.64 -1.10 -8.15
N ASP A 43 2.23 -2.07 -8.85
CA ASP A 43 3.33 -2.88 -8.33
C ASP A 43 4.59 -2.03 -8.05
N LYS A 44 4.88 -1.05 -8.92
CA LYS A 44 5.99 -0.12 -8.68
C LYS A 44 5.69 0.84 -7.52
N LEU A 45 4.43 1.27 -7.36
CA LEU A 45 4.05 2.11 -6.24
C LEU A 45 4.19 1.35 -4.92
N TRP A 46 3.67 0.13 -4.83
CA TRP A 46 3.79 -0.68 -3.62
C TRP A 46 5.22 -1.04 -3.28
N LYS A 47 6.07 -1.28 -4.28
CA LYS A 47 7.51 -1.43 -4.04
C LYS A 47 8.10 -0.20 -3.35
N ALA A 48 7.73 1.01 -3.79
CA ALA A 48 8.19 2.24 -3.13
C ALA A 48 7.61 2.42 -1.71
N LEU A 49 6.34 2.05 -1.49
CA LEU A 49 5.71 2.09 -0.15
C LEU A 49 6.33 1.05 0.80
N PHE A 50 6.68 -0.13 0.29
CA PHE A 50 7.41 -1.16 1.03
C PHE A 50 8.74 -0.60 1.53
N TYR A 51 9.52 0.05 0.67
CA TYR A 51 10.77 0.68 1.10
C TYR A 51 10.56 1.91 2.01
N CYS A 52 9.45 2.64 1.87
CA CYS A 52 9.08 3.69 2.82
C CYS A 52 8.92 3.12 4.26
N MET A 53 8.27 1.95 4.38
CA MET A 53 8.17 1.21 5.64
C MET A 53 9.53 0.66 6.08
N TRP A 54 10.31 0.12 5.14
CA TRP A 54 11.65 -0.42 5.39
C TRP A 54 12.59 0.59 6.03
N MET A 55 12.57 1.85 5.57
CA MET A 55 13.44 2.94 6.06
C MET A 55 12.97 3.59 7.38
N SER A 56 11.91 3.06 8.00
CA SER A 56 11.34 3.59 9.24
C SER A 56 11.76 2.77 10.46
N ASP A 57 12.58 3.36 11.33
CA ASP A 57 13.23 2.64 12.44
C ASP A 57 12.63 2.94 13.83
N LYS A 58 12.04 4.11 14.02
CA LYS A 58 11.46 4.51 15.31
C LYS A 58 10.08 3.90 15.50
N ARG A 59 9.85 3.17 16.60
CA ARG A 59 8.57 2.48 16.89
C ARG A 59 7.32 3.36 16.71
N PRO A 60 7.22 4.59 17.27
CA PRO A 60 6.04 5.42 17.06
C PRO A 60 5.81 5.78 15.59
N VAL A 61 6.90 5.94 14.83
CA VAL A 61 6.85 6.26 13.40
C VAL A 61 6.40 5.05 12.58
N GLN A 62 6.85 3.84 12.95
CA GLN A 62 6.40 2.60 12.32
C GLN A 62 4.89 2.38 12.53
N GLU A 63 4.42 2.63 13.75
CA GLU A 63 3.02 2.49 14.12
C GLU A 63 2.13 3.46 13.35
N GLU A 64 2.52 4.74 13.30
CA GLU A 64 1.84 5.78 12.53
C GLU A 64 1.87 5.48 11.02
N LEU A 65 3.05 5.14 10.49
CA LEU A 65 3.21 4.90 9.06
C LEU A 65 2.40 3.71 8.58
N SER A 66 2.41 2.59 9.32
CA SER A 66 1.64 1.41 8.93
C SER A 66 0.14 1.69 8.87
N SER A 67 -0.40 2.48 9.80
CA SER A 67 -1.80 2.94 9.77
C SER A 67 -2.06 3.87 8.58
N ASN A 68 -1.15 4.81 8.30
CA ASN A 68 -1.28 5.72 7.17
C ASN A 68 -1.24 5.00 5.81
N LEU A 69 -0.34 4.00 5.66
CA LEU A 69 -0.25 3.19 4.45
C LEU A 69 -1.49 2.32 4.24
N ALA A 70 -2.00 1.69 5.31
CA ALA A 70 -3.23 0.92 5.25
C ALA A 70 -4.43 1.75 4.80
N ALA A 71 -4.58 2.97 5.34
CA ALA A 71 -5.68 3.85 5.00
C ALA A 71 -5.65 4.41 3.56
N LEU A 72 -4.56 4.22 2.80
CA LEU A 72 -4.47 4.70 1.41
C LEU A 72 -5.49 4.06 0.48
N VAL A 73 -5.92 2.82 0.76
CA VAL A 73 -6.93 2.12 -0.06
C VAL A 73 -8.22 2.92 -0.17
N HIS A 74 -8.61 3.62 0.90
CA HIS A 74 -9.83 4.46 0.94
C HIS A 74 -9.66 5.83 0.28
N ARG A 75 -8.48 6.14 -0.26
CA ARG A 75 -8.23 7.39 -1.00
C ARG A 75 -8.42 7.23 -2.50
N ILE A 76 -8.57 5.99 -2.97
CA ILE A 76 -8.76 5.66 -4.37
C ILE A 76 -10.26 5.75 -4.69
N PRO A 77 -10.69 6.57 -5.68
CA PRO A 77 -12.12 6.82 -5.90
C PRO A 77 -12.93 5.65 -6.46
N SER A 78 -12.32 4.75 -7.23
CA SER A 78 -12.98 3.57 -7.80
C SER A 78 -12.70 2.36 -6.91
N THR A 79 -13.75 1.59 -6.62
CA THR A 79 -13.66 0.37 -5.81
C THR A 79 -12.80 -0.69 -6.52
N GLU A 80 -12.94 -0.83 -7.83
CA GLU A 80 -12.15 -1.74 -8.66
C GLU A 80 -10.67 -1.36 -8.65
N SER A 81 -10.38 -0.06 -8.75
CA SER A 81 -9.00 0.45 -8.64
C SER A 81 -8.43 0.27 -7.23
N ALA A 82 -9.27 0.39 -6.20
CA ALA A 82 -8.89 0.12 -4.82
C ALA A 82 -8.59 -1.36 -4.60
N LEU A 83 -9.37 -2.28 -5.19
CA LEU A 83 -9.08 -3.72 -5.19
C LEU A 83 -7.80 -4.03 -5.96
N ALA A 84 -7.56 -3.43 -7.13
CA ALA A 84 -6.28 -3.58 -7.83
C ALA A 84 -5.07 -3.13 -6.99
N PHE A 85 -5.24 -2.08 -6.18
CA PHE A 85 -4.25 -1.65 -5.20
C PHE A 85 -4.06 -2.68 -4.06
N VAL A 86 -5.14 -3.34 -3.60
CA VAL A 86 -5.06 -4.45 -2.64
C VAL A 86 -4.33 -5.67 -3.22
N HIS A 87 -4.64 -6.08 -4.45
CA HIS A 87 -3.96 -7.18 -5.12
C HIS A 87 -2.44 -6.92 -5.23
N SER A 88 -2.08 -5.68 -5.58
CA SER A 88 -0.68 -5.29 -5.69
C SER A 88 0.05 -5.26 -4.34
N PHE A 89 -0.67 -4.98 -3.24
CA PHE A 89 -0.13 -5.11 -1.88
C PHE A 89 0.28 -6.55 -1.59
N PHE A 90 -0.62 -7.52 -1.81
CA PHE A 90 -0.34 -8.92 -1.52
C PHE A 90 0.77 -9.47 -2.41
N ARG A 91 0.77 -9.17 -3.72
CA ARG A 91 1.88 -9.51 -4.61
C ARG A 91 3.21 -8.95 -4.13
N THR A 92 3.24 -7.70 -3.65
CA THR A 92 4.46 -7.08 -3.12
C THR A 92 4.92 -7.76 -1.84
N MET A 93 4.00 -8.03 -0.90
CA MET A 93 4.36 -8.74 0.32
C MET A 93 4.90 -10.13 0.01
N HIS A 94 4.22 -10.91 -0.84
CA HIS A 94 4.68 -12.24 -1.25
C HIS A 94 6.09 -12.22 -1.86
N ARG A 95 6.35 -11.29 -2.80
CA ARG A 95 7.65 -11.18 -3.48
C ARG A 95 8.79 -10.79 -2.53
N GLU A 96 8.55 -9.86 -1.62
CA GLU A 96 9.61 -9.26 -0.79
C GLU A 96 9.76 -9.94 0.58
N TRP A 97 8.81 -10.80 0.99
CA TRP A 97 8.73 -11.36 2.36
C TRP A 97 10.02 -12.06 2.79
N HIS A 98 10.57 -12.91 1.92
CA HIS A 98 11.78 -13.69 2.18
C HIS A 98 13.04 -12.83 2.34
N GLY A 99 13.00 -11.56 1.90
CA GLY A 99 14.09 -10.61 2.06
C GLY A 99 14.07 -9.86 3.41
N LEU A 100 13.05 -10.06 4.25
CA LEU A 100 12.95 -9.42 5.56
C LEU A 100 13.81 -10.15 6.59
N ASP A 101 14.71 -9.43 7.24
CA ASP A 101 15.39 -9.90 8.44
C ASP A 101 14.54 -9.71 9.70
N GLY A 102 14.91 -10.41 10.77
CA GLY A 102 14.16 -10.45 12.02
C GLY A 102 13.88 -9.08 12.65
N LEU A 103 14.79 -8.09 12.50
CA LEU A 103 14.61 -6.76 13.09
C LEU A 103 13.50 -5.95 12.41
N ARG A 104 13.09 -6.35 11.20
CA ARG A 104 12.08 -5.65 10.40
C ARG A 104 10.73 -6.36 10.42
N LEU A 105 10.64 -7.61 10.87
CA LEU A 105 9.41 -8.40 10.80
C LEU A 105 8.23 -7.72 11.51
N ASP A 106 8.42 -7.24 12.74
CA ASP A 106 7.33 -6.70 13.57
C ASP A 106 6.56 -5.56 12.88
N LYS A 107 7.27 -4.64 12.23
CA LYS A 107 6.64 -3.50 11.58
C LYS A 107 5.89 -3.92 10.30
N PHE A 108 6.39 -4.93 9.59
CA PHE A 108 5.69 -5.49 8.43
C PHE A 108 4.49 -6.35 8.84
N TYR A 109 4.56 -7.09 9.95
CA TYR A 109 3.38 -7.74 10.55
C TYR A 109 2.30 -6.72 10.94
N SER A 110 2.69 -5.60 11.54
CA SER A 110 1.75 -4.51 11.84
C SER A 110 1.11 -3.96 10.56
N LEU A 111 1.90 -3.74 9.50
CA LEU A 111 1.38 -3.25 8.23
C LEU A 111 0.39 -4.24 7.61
N VAL A 112 0.73 -5.53 7.52
CA VAL A 112 -0.16 -6.57 7.00
C VAL A 112 -1.47 -6.62 7.78
N ARG A 113 -1.41 -6.66 9.12
CA ARG A 113 -2.61 -6.69 9.97
C ARG A 113 -3.55 -5.51 9.71
N LYS A 114 -2.99 -4.29 9.65
CA LYS A 114 -3.78 -3.08 9.43
C LYS A 114 -4.31 -3.00 8.00
N PHE A 115 -3.51 -3.40 7.02
CA PHE A 115 -3.91 -3.39 5.62
C PHE A 115 -5.06 -4.36 5.35
N VAL A 116 -4.98 -5.60 5.87
CA VAL A 116 -6.07 -6.58 5.78
C VAL A 116 -7.35 -6.01 6.42
N ARG A 117 -7.23 -5.36 7.59
CA ARG A 117 -8.38 -4.71 8.22
C ARG A 117 -9.01 -3.64 7.32
N GLU A 118 -8.22 -2.74 6.73
CA GLU A 118 -8.75 -1.70 5.84
C GLU A 118 -9.32 -2.27 4.52
N ALA A 119 -8.76 -3.36 4.00
CA ALA A 119 -9.34 -4.09 2.87
C ALA A 119 -10.72 -4.71 3.22
N MET A 120 -10.87 -5.27 4.42
CA MET A 120 -12.18 -5.73 4.92
C MET A 120 -13.16 -4.57 5.11
N VAL A 121 -12.67 -3.40 5.56
CA VAL A 121 -13.50 -2.18 5.64
C VAL A 121 -13.97 -1.74 4.26
N LEU A 122 -13.11 -1.83 3.23
CA LEU A 122 -13.47 -1.55 1.84
C LEU A 122 -14.64 -2.45 1.40
N LEU A 123 -14.56 -3.76 1.60
CA LEU A 123 -15.65 -4.68 1.25
C LEU A 123 -16.93 -4.39 2.03
N ARG A 124 -16.81 -4.13 3.34
CA ARG A 124 -17.96 -3.81 4.20
C ARG A 124 -18.70 -2.54 3.73
N VAL A 125 -18.00 -1.50 3.29
CA VAL A 125 -18.67 -0.27 2.79
C VAL A 125 -19.34 -0.47 1.43
N GLN A 126 -19.00 -1.54 0.72
CA GLN A 126 -19.69 -1.99 -0.50
C GLN A 126 -20.76 -3.05 -0.18
N ASP A 127 -21.19 -3.13 1.09
CA ASP A 127 -22.17 -4.10 1.59
C ASP A 127 -21.84 -5.56 1.26
N TRP A 128 -20.55 -5.89 1.26
CA TRP A 128 -20.06 -7.24 0.95
C TRP A 128 -20.53 -7.74 -0.42
N ASP A 129 -20.59 -6.86 -1.43
CA ASP A 129 -20.92 -7.25 -2.80
C ASP A 129 -20.16 -8.52 -3.21
N ASP A 130 -20.93 -9.55 -3.59
CA ASP A 130 -20.40 -10.89 -3.84
C ASP A 130 -19.31 -10.87 -4.92
N THR A 131 -19.44 -10.04 -5.95
CA THR A 131 -18.45 -9.95 -7.04
C THR A 131 -17.12 -9.44 -6.50
N LEU A 132 -17.15 -8.37 -5.70
CA LEU A 132 -15.96 -7.79 -5.07
C LEU A 132 -15.34 -8.73 -4.04
N VAL A 133 -16.15 -9.49 -3.29
CA VAL A 133 -15.68 -10.50 -2.34
C VAL A 133 -14.99 -11.66 -3.08
N GLN A 134 -15.55 -12.13 -4.19
CA GLN A 134 -14.91 -13.16 -5.02
C GLN A 134 -13.60 -12.66 -5.64
N GLU A 135 -13.56 -11.41 -6.10
CA GLU A 135 -12.35 -10.80 -6.63
C GLU A 135 -11.26 -10.69 -5.54
N PHE A 136 -11.60 -10.18 -4.35
CA PHE A 136 -10.68 -10.12 -3.21
C PHE A 136 -10.15 -11.50 -2.79
N ARG A 137 -10.98 -12.54 -2.86
CA ARG A 137 -10.58 -13.91 -2.52
C ARG A 137 -9.39 -14.39 -3.36
N CYS A 138 -9.26 -13.94 -4.60
CA CYS A 138 -8.15 -14.36 -5.48
C CYS A 138 -6.76 -14.07 -4.88
N ASP A 139 -6.62 -13.15 -3.92
CA ASP A 139 -5.35 -12.90 -3.22
C ASP A 139 -4.91 -14.01 -2.24
N PHE A 140 -5.80 -14.95 -1.91
CA PHE A 140 -5.58 -15.94 -0.85
C PHE A 140 -5.60 -17.40 -1.35
N VAL A 141 -5.76 -17.64 -2.65
CA VAL A 141 -6.06 -18.99 -3.19
C VAL A 141 -4.90 -19.59 -4.02
N ASP A 142 -3.68 -19.06 -3.87
CA ASP A 142 -2.46 -19.70 -4.41
C ASP A 142 -1.72 -20.52 -3.35
#